data_AF-A0A948GA03-F1
#
_entry.id   AF-A0A948GA03-F1
#
_cell.length_a   1.000
_cell.length_b   1.000
_cell.length_c   1.000
_cell.angle_alpha   90.00
_cell.angle_beta   90.00
_cell.angle_gamma   90.00
#
_symmetry.space_group_name_H-M   'P 1'
#
loop_
_entity.id
_entity.type
_entity.pdbx_description
1 polymer ?
#
loop_
_entity_poly.entity_id
_entity_poly.type
_entity_poly.pdbx_seq_one_letter_code
_entity_poly.pdbx_strand_id
1 'polypeptide(L)'
;MKDELKRFLDETFAPYGNFPSRADVTQELLVNLQEKYDELRKQGRSEDEAYQATIDSFGDVAEIMDQVPHGESAQLENRGLGKTSTKATRRARAGRSQFSCITLRQADLSDSTLSGRDFSCSELTDASFDRSELRGAKFRASDLRGTSFDGADLTDAVFSGSDLGGVSFSGSMLRGTKFKVSNLKDALFTGATLDGTIFSISSLIGDSFDNQTLERVVFDRASLGNTSFRNSTLREVSFHHTEVKDAIFDGAKMDKVTYALLKGAGATLNDTTFL
;
A
#
# COMPACT_ATOMS: atom_id res chain seq x y z
N MET A 1 -16.91 -15.93 -14.19
CA MET A 1 -15.80 -14.96 -14.00
C MET A 1 -15.57 -14.50 -12.56
N LYS A 2 -16.47 -13.77 -11.89
CA LYS A 2 -16.21 -13.31 -10.50
C LYS A 2 -15.78 -14.45 -9.57
N ASP A 3 -16.44 -15.59 -9.66
CA ASP A 3 -16.07 -16.79 -8.88
C ASP A 3 -14.72 -17.39 -9.27
N GLU A 4 -14.30 -17.26 -10.53
CA GLU A 4 -13.00 -17.74 -11.02
C GLU A 4 -11.86 -16.84 -10.55
N LEU A 5 -12.04 -15.52 -10.61
CA LEU A 5 -11.11 -14.54 -10.03
C LEU A 5 -11.01 -14.70 -8.51
N LYS A 6 -12.15 -14.94 -7.84
CA LYS A 6 -12.16 -15.24 -6.41
C LYS A 6 -11.38 -16.52 -6.10
N ARG A 7 -11.61 -17.60 -6.86
CA ARG A 7 -10.87 -18.86 -6.73
C ARG A 7 -9.36 -18.66 -6.96
N PHE A 8 -8.98 -17.88 -7.97
CA PHE A 8 -7.58 -17.53 -8.22
C PHE A 8 -6.94 -16.81 -7.03
N LEU A 9 -7.62 -15.83 -6.44
CA LEU A 9 -7.15 -15.16 -5.22
C LEU A 9 -7.10 -16.13 -4.04
N ASP A 10 -8.14 -16.95 -3.83
CA ASP A 10 -8.19 -17.93 -2.75
C ASP A 10 -7.02 -18.93 -2.85
N GLU A 11 -6.72 -19.44 -4.05
CA GLU A 11 -5.59 -20.33 -4.35
C GLU A 11 -4.24 -19.61 -4.18
N THR A 12 -4.13 -18.37 -4.67
CA THR A 12 -2.86 -17.62 -4.54
C THR A 12 -2.56 -17.28 -3.09
N PHE A 13 -3.56 -16.96 -2.28
CA PHE A 13 -3.39 -16.68 -0.86
C PHE A 13 -3.45 -17.93 0.03
N ALA A 14 -3.80 -19.10 -0.50
CA ALA A 14 -3.91 -20.35 0.28
C ALA A 14 -2.63 -20.71 1.05
N PRO A 15 -1.42 -20.61 0.48
CA PRO A 15 -0.17 -20.94 1.20
C PRO A 15 0.08 -20.07 2.44
N TYR A 16 -0.56 -18.91 2.53
CA TYR A 16 -0.25 -17.88 3.52
C TYR A 16 -1.14 -17.94 4.76
N GLY A 17 -2.07 -18.89 4.81
CA GLY A 17 -2.99 -19.05 5.95
C GLY A 17 -3.88 -17.82 6.15
N ASN A 18 -4.50 -17.72 7.32
CA ASN A 18 -5.35 -16.58 7.66
C ASN A 18 -4.52 -15.52 8.40
N PHE A 19 -4.50 -14.29 7.88
CA PHE A 19 -3.86 -13.13 8.50
C PHE A 19 -4.88 -11.99 8.65
N PRO A 20 -4.71 -11.05 9.59
CA PRO A 20 -5.77 -10.09 9.95
C PRO A 20 -6.37 -9.31 8.79
N SER A 21 -5.55 -8.89 7.82
CA SER A 21 -5.97 -8.12 6.64
C SER A 21 -6.41 -8.98 5.44
N ARG A 22 -6.39 -10.32 5.53
CA ARG A 22 -6.58 -11.19 4.36
C ARG A 22 -7.93 -10.95 3.68
N ALA A 23 -9.00 -10.97 4.45
CA ALA A 23 -10.36 -10.85 3.92
C ALA A 23 -10.55 -9.51 3.19
N ASP A 24 -10.12 -8.41 3.81
CA ASP A 24 -10.30 -7.07 3.27
C ASP A 24 -9.41 -6.83 2.03
N VAL A 25 -8.13 -7.21 2.09
CA VAL A 25 -7.21 -7.11 0.94
C VAL A 25 -7.67 -7.98 -0.23
N THR A 26 -8.09 -9.23 0.02
CA THR A 26 -8.59 -10.11 -1.05
C THR A 26 -9.90 -9.62 -1.64
N GLN A 27 -10.79 -9.05 -0.84
CA GLN A 27 -12.04 -8.49 -1.32
C GLN A 27 -11.81 -7.27 -2.21
N GLU A 28 -10.89 -6.37 -1.83
CA GLU A 28 -10.54 -5.20 -2.64
C GLU A 28 -9.83 -5.60 -3.94
N LEU A 29 -8.90 -6.55 -3.88
CA LEU A 29 -8.25 -7.10 -5.06
C LEU A 29 -9.26 -7.77 -6.01
N LEU A 30 -10.26 -8.48 -5.46
CA LEU A 30 -11.31 -9.09 -6.26
C LEU A 30 -12.12 -8.04 -7.02
N VAL A 31 -12.44 -6.91 -6.38
CA VAL A 31 -13.13 -5.79 -7.04
C VAL A 31 -12.28 -5.24 -8.18
N ASN A 32 -11.01 -4.94 -7.92
CA ASN A 32 -10.09 -4.39 -8.93
C ASN A 32 -9.87 -5.34 -10.12
N LEU A 33 -9.69 -6.64 -9.85
CA LEU A 33 -9.55 -7.64 -10.91
C LEU A 33 -10.84 -7.78 -11.73
N GLN A 34 -12.01 -7.68 -11.08
CA GLN A 34 -13.30 -7.73 -11.76
C GLN A 34 -13.51 -6.53 -12.67
N GLU A 35 -13.22 -5.32 -12.20
CA GLU A 35 -13.30 -4.09 -13.00
C GLU A 35 -12.41 -4.18 -14.23
N LYS A 36 -11.15 -4.60 -14.05
CA LYS A 36 -10.21 -4.83 -15.16
C LYS A 36 -10.71 -5.86 -16.16
N TYR A 37 -11.24 -6.98 -15.69
CA TYR A 37 -11.81 -7.99 -16.56
C TYR A 37 -12.96 -7.41 -17.41
N ASP A 38 -13.87 -6.68 -16.77
CA ASP A 38 -15.03 -6.10 -17.44
C ASP A 38 -14.62 -5.06 -18.50
N GLU A 39 -13.53 -4.33 -18.26
CA GLU A 39 -12.96 -3.42 -19.25
C GLU A 39 -12.36 -4.13 -20.45
N LEU A 40 -11.57 -5.18 -20.22
CA LEU A 40 -11.01 -5.99 -21.29
C LEU A 40 -12.12 -6.63 -22.15
N ARG A 41 -13.25 -7.01 -21.53
CA ARG A 41 -14.43 -7.49 -22.26
C ARG A 41 -15.09 -6.39 -23.08
N LYS A 42 -15.20 -5.17 -22.56
CA LYS A 42 -15.71 -4.00 -23.31
C LYS A 42 -14.83 -3.65 -24.50
N GLN A 43 -13.53 -3.95 -24.44
CA GLN A 43 -12.58 -3.79 -25.55
C GLN A 43 -12.68 -4.91 -26.61
N GLY A 44 -13.62 -5.85 -26.46
CA GLY A 44 -13.89 -6.92 -27.44
C GLY A 44 -13.01 -8.16 -27.28
N ARG A 45 -12.21 -8.27 -26.21
CA ARG A 45 -11.40 -9.47 -25.94
C ARG A 45 -12.28 -10.64 -25.55
N SER A 46 -11.84 -11.86 -25.88
CA SER A 46 -12.56 -13.09 -25.47
C SER A 46 -12.55 -13.25 -23.95
N GLU A 47 -13.39 -14.14 -23.41
CA GLU A 47 -13.43 -14.40 -21.96
C GLU A 47 -12.09 -14.93 -21.45
N ASP A 48 -11.49 -15.87 -22.17
CA ASP A 48 -10.20 -16.47 -21.82
C ASP A 48 -9.06 -15.46 -21.91
N GLU A 49 -9.03 -14.63 -22.96
CA GLU A 49 -8.01 -13.60 -23.13
C GLU A 49 -8.10 -12.52 -22.06
N ALA A 50 -9.32 -12.07 -21.73
CA ALA A 50 -9.57 -11.10 -20.69
C ALA A 50 -9.17 -11.67 -19.32
N TYR A 51 -9.55 -12.92 -19.03
CA TYR A 51 -9.18 -13.59 -17.78
C TYR A 51 -7.67 -13.73 -17.64
N GLN A 52 -6.98 -14.29 -18.64
CA GLN A 52 -5.54 -14.53 -18.57
C GLN A 52 -4.76 -13.24 -18.35
N ALA A 53 -5.07 -12.18 -19.10
CA ALA A 53 -4.41 -10.89 -18.90
C ALA A 53 -4.73 -10.25 -17.53
N THR A 54 -5.92 -10.53 -16.99
CA THR A 54 -6.31 -10.07 -15.65
C THR A 54 -5.46 -10.75 -14.58
N ILE A 55 -5.18 -12.05 -14.68
CA ILE A 55 -4.38 -12.81 -13.69
C ILE A 55 -2.87 -12.70 -13.90
N ASP A 56 -2.37 -12.54 -15.13
CA ASP A 56 -0.95 -12.21 -15.38
C ASP A 56 -0.60 -10.85 -14.75
N SER A 57 -1.61 -9.98 -14.72
CA SER A 57 -1.98 -9.10 -13.60
C SER A 57 -1.20 -9.15 -12.29
N PHE A 58 -1.18 -10.36 -11.75
CA PHE A 58 -1.14 -10.62 -10.34
C PHE A 58 -0.01 -11.57 -9.94
N GLY A 59 0.69 -12.18 -10.90
CA GLY A 59 1.75 -13.17 -10.63
C GLY A 59 2.82 -12.71 -9.64
N ASP A 60 3.09 -11.40 -9.56
CA ASP A 60 4.06 -10.82 -8.63
C ASP A 60 3.63 -10.85 -7.16
N VAL A 61 2.36 -11.17 -6.85
CA VAL A 61 1.81 -11.22 -5.47
C VAL A 61 2.31 -12.43 -4.70
N ALA A 62 2.44 -13.60 -5.37
CA ALA A 62 2.88 -14.83 -4.72
C ALA A 62 4.32 -14.72 -4.18
N GLU A 63 5.21 -14.05 -4.93
CA GLU A 63 6.61 -13.85 -4.52
C GLU A 63 6.76 -12.98 -3.26
N ILE A 64 5.80 -12.08 -2.99
CA ILE A 64 5.81 -11.19 -1.82
C ILE A 64 5.53 -11.99 -0.56
N MET A 65 4.49 -12.80 -0.65
CA MET A 65 3.91 -13.46 0.49
C MET A 65 4.79 -14.62 0.93
N ASP A 66 5.59 -15.21 0.02
CA ASP A 66 6.68 -16.16 0.33
C ASP A 66 7.74 -15.59 1.30
N GLN A 67 7.82 -14.25 1.43
CA GLN A 67 8.71 -13.57 2.40
C GLN A 67 8.04 -13.25 3.74
N VAL A 68 6.74 -13.54 3.88
CA VAL A 68 6.02 -13.45 5.15
C VAL A 68 6.30 -14.73 5.93
N PRO A 69 6.72 -14.68 7.20
CA PRO A 69 6.91 -15.89 7.99
C PRO A 69 5.59 -16.69 8.06
N HIS A 70 5.50 -17.80 7.34
CA HIS A 70 4.41 -18.76 7.47
C HIS A 70 4.67 -19.62 8.70
N GLY A 71 4.35 -19.08 9.86
CA GLY A 71 4.21 -19.88 11.06
C GLY A 71 2.85 -20.56 11.02
N GLU A 72 2.83 -21.88 10.85
CA GLU A 72 1.73 -22.73 11.29
C GLU A 72 1.12 -22.14 12.55
N SER A 73 -0.16 -21.73 12.50
CA SER A 73 -0.95 -21.42 13.68
C SER A 73 -0.19 -20.60 14.73
N ALA A 74 -0.21 -19.27 14.59
CA ALA A 74 -0.09 -18.40 15.76
C ALA A 74 -1.29 -18.65 16.71
N GLN A 75 -1.34 -19.83 17.33
CA GLN A 75 -1.92 -20.10 18.64
C GLN A 75 -0.98 -19.59 19.75
N LEU A 76 -0.04 -18.70 19.42
CA LEU A 76 0.80 -18.04 20.39
C LEU A 76 -0.02 -16.92 21.02
N GLU A 77 -0.59 -17.29 22.17
CA GLU A 77 -1.04 -16.45 23.28
C GLU A 77 -1.19 -14.97 22.92
N ASN A 78 -2.44 -14.53 22.95
CA ASN A 78 -2.87 -13.15 23.09
C ASN A 78 -2.05 -12.45 24.20
N ARG A 79 -0.83 -12.02 23.88
CA ARG A 79 0.00 -11.14 24.71
C ARG A 79 -0.55 -9.75 24.48
N GLY A 80 -1.80 -9.56 24.90
CA GLY A 80 -2.41 -8.26 24.99
C GLY A 80 -1.52 -7.40 25.88
N LEU A 81 -0.72 -6.53 25.27
CA LEU A 81 -0.14 -5.38 25.95
C LEU A 81 -1.28 -4.37 26.16
N GLY A 82 -2.37 -4.79 26.81
CA GLY A 82 -3.59 -4.01 26.97
C GLY A 82 -3.27 -2.69 27.65
N LYS A 83 -3.52 -1.56 26.98
CA LYS A 83 -3.33 -0.18 27.46
C LYS A 83 -2.09 0.03 28.36
N THR A 84 -1.00 -0.71 28.11
CA THR A 84 0.17 -0.62 28.99
C THR A 84 0.95 0.61 28.59
N SER A 85 0.74 1.66 29.38
CA SER A 85 1.53 2.89 29.49
C SER A 85 2.93 2.76 28.89
N THR A 86 3.13 3.42 27.76
CA THR A 86 4.24 4.30 27.29
C THR A 86 5.63 4.30 27.96
N LYS A 87 5.85 3.65 29.10
CA LYS A 87 7.16 3.50 29.75
C LYS A 87 7.88 2.19 29.42
N ALA A 88 7.18 1.14 28.99
CA ALA A 88 7.80 -0.17 28.77
C ALA A 88 8.61 -0.27 27.45
N THR A 89 8.26 0.53 26.43
CA THR A 89 8.88 0.45 25.09
C THR A 89 10.19 1.24 24.95
N ARG A 90 10.50 2.15 25.90
CA ARG A 90 11.66 3.06 25.82
C ARG A 90 13.04 2.38 25.91
N ARG A 91 13.12 1.08 26.20
CA ARG A 91 14.39 0.38 26.50
C ARG A 91 14.50 -1.07 26.02
N ALA A 92 13.72 -1.50 25.02
CA ALA A 92 13.81 -2.86 24.50
C ALA A 92 15.00 -3.05 23.53
N ARG A 93 16.22 -3.22 24.05
CA ARG A 93 17.33 -3.87 23.31
C ARG A 93 17.25 -5.39 23.58
N ALA A 94 16.80 -6.19 22.60
CA ALA A 94 17.15 -7.61 22.39
C ALA A 94 16.14 -8.35 21.47
N GLY A 95 16.67 -9.24 20.62
CA GLY A 95 15.97 -10.42 20.07
C GLY A 95 15.06 -10.22 18.86
N ARG A 96 15.03 -11.22 17.95
CA ARG A 96 14.16 -11.27 16.77
C ARG A 96 12.68 -11.10 17.16
N SER A 97 12.07 -10.06 16.61
CA SER A 97 10.66 -9.66 16.59
C SER A 97 9.81 -9.88 17.85
N GLN A 98 9.66 -8.85 18.70
CA GLN A 98 8.67 -8.82 19.79
C GLN A 98 7.25 -8.44 19.34
N PHE A 99 7.09 -7.96 18.10
CA PHE A 99 5.86 -7.30 17.65
C PHE A 99 5.18 -8.00 16.47
N SER A 100 5.67 -9.13 15.98
CA SER A 100 4.98 -9.89 14.93
C SER A 100 3.76 -10.61 15.49
N CYS A 101 2.66 -10.60 14.74
CA CYS A 101 1.39 -11.24 15.10
C CYS A 101 0.79 -10.72 16.42
N ILE A 102 1.01 -9.45 16.78
CA ILE A 102 0.50 -8.88 18.04
C ILE A 102 -0.81 -8.10 17.82
N THR A 103 -1.64 -8.03 18.85
CA THR A 103 -2.80 -7.12 18.90
C THR A 103 -2.47 -5.87 19.71
N LEU A 104 -2.42 -4.72 19.04
CA LEU A 104 -2.21 -3.38 19.62
C LEU A 104 -3.23 -2.37 19.07
N ARG A 105 -4.48 -2.79 18.86
CA ARG A 105 -5.57 -1.89 18.44
C ARG A 105 -5.68 -0.72 19.41
N GLN A 106 -5.79 0.50 18.88
CA GLN A 106 -5.86 1.76 19.65
C GLN A 106 -4.66 2.01 20.58
N ALA A 107 -3.54 1.33 20.37
CA ALA A 107 -2.34 1.57 21.17
C ALA A 107 -1.67 2.89 20.77
N ASP A 108 -1.12 3.57 21.77
CA ASP A 108 -0.27 4.74 21.55
C ASP A 108 1.20 4.32 21.62
N LEU A 109 1.84 4.33 20.46
CA LEU A 109 3.27 4.12 20.26
C LEU A 109 3.95 5.40 19.76
N SER A 110 3.33 6.58 19.93
CA SER A 110 3.91 7.85 19.50
C SER A 110 5.29 8.09 20.12
N ASP A 111 6.14 8.83 19.41
CA ASP A 111 7.47 9.26 19.85
C ASP A 111 8.41 8.08 20.23
N SER A 112 8.19 6.90 19.64
CA SER A 112 8.93 5.68 19.97
C SER A 112 10.09 5.39 19.01
N THR A 113 11.11 4.67 19.48
CA THR A 113 12.25 4.22 18.66
C THR A 113 12.06 2.75 18.27
N LEU A 114 11.58 2.52 17.05
CA LEU A 114 11.12 1.22 16.54
C LEU A 114 11.74 0.86 15.17
N SER A 115 12.90 1.42 14.84
CA SER A 115 13.58 1.15 13.57
C SER A 115 13.92 -0.34 13.42
N GLY A 116 13.65 -0.89 12.24
CA GLY A 116 13.88 -2.29 11.87
C GLY A 116 12.98 -3.30 12.58
N ARG A 117 11.97 -2.85 13.34
CA ARG A 117 11.06 -3.74 14.05
C ARG A 117 10.07 -4.40 13.11
N ASP A 118 9.65 -5.59 13.49
CA ASP A 118 8.76 -6.40 12.70
C ASP A 118 7.40 -6.49 13.41
N PHE A 119 6.42 -5.84 12.81
CA PHE A 119 5.00 -5.80 13.14
C PHE A 119 4.17 -6.67 12.18
N SER A 120 4.80 -7.53 11.37
CA SER A 120 4.06 -8.32 10.37
C SER A 120 2.96 -9.17 11.02
N CYS A 121 1.84 -9.33 10.34
CA CYS A 121 0.64 -10.05 10.77
C CYS A 121 -0.05 -9.46 12.01
N SER A 122 0.18 -8.19 12.34
CA SER A 122 -0.37 -7.57 13.55
C SER A 122 -1.73 -6.92 13.33
N GLU A 123 -2.47 -6.76 14.42
CA GLU A 123 -3.71 -5.99 14.48
C GLU A 123 -3.43 -4.63 15.13
N LEU A 124 -3.37 -3.60 14.31
CA LEU A 124 -2.94 -2.24 14.68
C LEU A 124 -4.03 -1.19 14.40
N THR A 125 -5.28 -1.60 14.15
CA THR A 125 -6.40 -0.69 13.87
C THR A 125 -6.46 0.44 14.88
N ASP A 126 -6.58 1.68 14.39
CA ASP A 126 -6.64 2.92 15.16
C ASP A 126 -5.43 3.16 16.11
N ALA A 127 -4.30 2.47 15.93
CA ALA A 127 -3.09 2.75 16.69
C ALA A 127 -2.46 4.09 16.26
N SER A 128 -1.63 4.68 17.13
CA SER A 128 -0.80 5.83 16.77
C SER A 128 0.68 5.48 16.87
N PHE A 129 1.41 5.81 15.80
CA PHE A 129 2.86 5.78 15.69
C PHE A 129 3.42 7.18 15.43
N ASP A 130 2.67 8.23 15.77
CA ASP A 130 3.02 9.60 15.42
C ASP A 130 4.43 9.95 15.90
N ARG A 131 5.22 10.60 15.02
CA ARG A 131 6.59 11.04 15.28
C ARG A 131 7.55 9.92 15.71
N SER A 132 7.23 8.66 15.42
CA SER A 132 8.10 7.52 15.75
C SER A 132 9.22 7.31 14.73
N GLU A 133 10.32 6.72 15.17
CA GLU A 133 11.43 6.29 14.32
C GLU A 133 11.21 4.85 13.84
N LEU A 134 10.72 4.66 12.62
CA LEU A 134 10.30 3.37 12.05
C LEU A 134 11.09 2.96 10.80
N ARG A 135 12.32 3.46 10.65
CA ARG A 135 13.17 3.14 9.50
C ARG A 135 13.31 1.64 9.29
N GLY A 136 13.00 1.13 8.11
CA GLY A 136 13.07 -0.29 7.78
C GLY A 136 12.12 -1.19 8.57
N ALA A 137 11.11 -0.62 9.26
CA ALA A 137 10.10 -1.40 9.96
C ALA A 137 9.26 -2.21 8.96
N LYS A 138 8.79 -3.37 9.42
CA LYS A 138 8.01 -4.32 8.60
C LYS A 138 6.60 -4.42 9.15
N PHE A 139 5.61 -4.23 8.31
CA PHE A 139 4.20 -4.32 8.66
C PHE A 139 3.45 -5.32 7.78
N ARG A 140 4.14 -6.31 7.18
CA ARG A 140 3.53 -7.17 6.16
C ARG A 140 2.26 -7.85 6.66
N ALA A 141 1.23 -7.98 5.83
CA ALA A 141 0.01 -8.71 6.16
C ALA A 141 -0.70 -8.23 7.45
N SER A 142 -0.56 -6.94 7.80
CA SER A 142 -1.15 -6.35 9.01
C SER A 142 -2.45 -5.61 8.73
N ASP A 143 -3.31 -5.52 9.74
CA ASP A 143 -4.48 -4.63 9.74
C ASP A 143 -4.07 -3.30 10.38
N LEU A 144 -3.94 -2.26 9.56
CA LEU A 144 -3.50 -0.90 9.91
C LEU A 144 -4.59 0.14 9.67
N ARG A 145 -5.85 -0.28 9.50
CA ARG A 145 -6.95 0.66 9.22
C ARG A 145 -7.04 1.76 10.28
N GLY A 146 -7.20 3.01 9.85
CA GLY A 146 -7.26 4.16 10.75
C GLY A 146 -5.99 4.44 11.56
N THR A 147 -4.88 3.74 11.31
CA THR A 147 -3.61 3.99 12.03
C THR A 147 -3.05 5.36 11.67
N SER A 148 -2.47 6.05 12.63
CA SER A 148 -1.74 7.31 12.39
C SER A 148 -0.23 7.09 12.43
N PHE A 149 0.47 7.56 11.40
CA PHE A 149 1.93 7.63 11.28
C PHE A 149 2.40 9.08 11.09
N ASP A 150 1.66 10.05 11.64
CA ASP A 150 1.88 11.46 11.36
C ASP A 150 3.25 11.91 11.85
N GLY A 151 4.05 12.49 10.95
CA GLY A 151 5.42 12.90 11.23
C GLY A 151 6.40 11.76 11.53
N ALA A 152 6.04 10.49 11.33
CA ALA A 152 6.93 9.36 11.57
C ALA A 152 8.03 9.24 10.49
N ASP A 153 9.16 8.64 10.86
CA ASP A 153 10.21 8.24 9.91
C ASP A 153 9.99 6.80 9.44
N LEU A 154 9.41 6.64 8.25
CA LEU A 154 9.10 5.35 7.63
C LEU A 154 10.07 5.01 6.49
N THR A 155 11.25 5.65 6.45
CA THR A 155 12.25 5.41 5.40
C THR A 155 12.54 3.90 5.27
N ASP A 156 12.45 3.36 4.06
CA ASP A 156 12.63 1.93 3.73
C ASP A 156 11.66 0.95 4.45
N ALA A 157 10.57 1.42 5.06
CA ALA A 157 9.56 0.56 5.67
C ALA A 157 8.80 -0.27 4.61
N VAL A 158 8.19 -1.39 5.04
CA VAL A 158 7.49 -2.33 4.14
C VAL A 158 6.10 -2.65 4.67
N PHE A 159 5.08 -2.39 3.84
CA PHE A 159 3.66 -2.57 4.16
C PHE A 159 2.96 -3.63 3.29
N SER A 160 3.71 -4.56 2.70
CA SER A 160 3.16 -5.49 1.71
C SER A 160 2.03 -6.38 2.23
N GLY A 161 0.93 -6.52 1.50
CA GLY A 161 -0.22 -7.35 1.91
C GLY A 161 -1.06 -6.76 3.05
N SER A 162 -0.84 -5.49 3.42
CA SER A 162 -1.50 -4.86 4.56
C SER A 162 -2.77 -4.11 4.14
N ASP A 163 -3.73 -4.05 5.05
CA ASP A 163 -4.88 -3.16 4.91
C ASP A 163 -4.59 -1.85 5.63
N LEU A 164 -4.52 -0.76 4.88
CA LEU A 164 -4.22 0.60 5.32
C LEU A 164 -5.39 1.56 5.06
N GLY A 165 -6.62 1.05 4.93
CA GLY A 165 -7.80 1.89 4.71
C GLY A 165 -7.90 3.02 5.75
N GLY A 166 -7.94 4.27 5.29
CA GLY A 166 -8.02 5.45 6.16
C GLY A 166 -6.77 5.74 7.00
N VAL A 167 -5.60 5.17 6.66
CA VAL A 167 -4.33 5.47 7.35
C VAL A 167 -3.94 6.94 7.15
N SER A 168 -3.31 7.55 8.16
CA SER A 168 -2.67 8.86 7.99
C SER A 168 -1.14 8.74 7.96
N PHE A 169 -0.54 9.29 6.91
CA PHE A 169 0.90 9.46 6.73
C PHE A 169 1.30 10.94 6.72
N SER A 170 0.48 11.82 7.29
CA SER A 170 0.63 13.27 7.13
C SER A 170 1.98 13.75 7.70
N GLY A 171 2.75 14.48 6.91
CA GLY A 171 4.09 14.95 7.29
C GLY A 171 5.15 13.86 7.53
N SER A 172 4.86 12.60 7.21
CA SER A 172 5.81 11.48 7.42
C SER A 172 6.91 11.43 6.35
N MET A 173 8.00 10.71 6.65
CA MET A 173 9.06 10.42 5.68
C MET A 173 8.88 9.01 5.11
N LEU A 174 8.46 8.90 3.85
CA LEU A 174 8.17 7.64 3.15
C LEU A 174 9.26 7.27 2.11
N ARG A 175 10.47 7.82 2.26
CA ARG A 175 11.53 7.62 1.27
C ARG A 175 11.86 6.13 1.13
N GLY A 176 11.76 5.60 -0.09
CA GLY A 176 12.02 4.17 -0.35
C GLY A 176 11.02 3.19 0.27
N THR A 177 9.94 3.68 0.91
CA THR A 177 8.89 2.84 1.51
C THR A 177 8.18 2.03 0.42
N LYS A 178 7.82 0.79 0.75
CA LYS A 178 7.21 -0.15 -0.19
C LYS A 178 5.81 -0.55 0.25
N PHE A 179 4.84 -0.18 -0.58
CA PHE A 179 3.47 -0.66 -0.57
C PHE A 179 3.32 -1.64 -1.73
N LYS A 180 3.05 -2.90 -1.42
CA LYS A 180 2.87 -3.92 -2.46
C LYS A 180 1.69 -4.79 -2.09
N VAL A 181 0.67 -4.85 -2.95
CA VAL A 181 -0.59 -5.56 -2.64
C VAL A 181 -1.22 -5.02 -1.36
N SER A 182 -1.25 -3.69 -1.27
CA SER A 182 -1.74 -2.97 -0.10
C SER A 182 -3.03 -2.24 -0.45
N ASN A 183 -3.99 -2.23 0.46
CA ASN A 183 -5.17 -1.38 0.35
C ASN A 183 -4.86 -0.03 0.99
N LEU A 184 -4.74 1.05 0.22
CA LEU A 184 -4.47 2.41 0.70
C LEU A 184 -5.68 3.33 0.53
N LYS A 185 -6.87 2.80 0.23
CA LYS A 185 -8.06 3.62 0.02
C LYS A 185 -8.29 4.59 1.17
N ASP A 186 -8.52 5.86 0.83
CA ASP A 186 -8.74 6.96 1.77
C ASP A 186 -7.49 7.28 2.63
N ALA A 187 -6.28 6.94 2.15
CA ALA A 187 -5.04 7.28 2.84
C ALA A 187 -4.69 8.77 2.71
N LEU A 188 -4.13 9.33 3.78
CA LEU A 188 -3.73 10.74 3.81
C LEU A 188 -2.21 10.90 3.67
N PHE A 189 -1.77 11.55 2.60
CA PHE A 189 -0.34 11.80 2.34
C PHE A 189 0.07 13.27 2.51
N THR A 190 -0.79 14.13 3.07
CA THR A 190 -0.57 15.59 3.15
C THR A 190 0.78 15.93 3.78
N GLY A 191 1.65 16.60 3.02
CA GLY A 191 2.98 17.01 3.50
C GLY A 191 3.99 15.87 3.68
N ALA A 192 3.66 14.63 3.32
CA ALA A 192 4.59 13.51 3.36
C ALA A 192 5.70 13.66 2.30
N THR A 193 6.89 13.14 2.62
CA THR A 193 8.02 13.03 1.66
C THR A 193 8.01 11.66 1.01
N LEU A 194 7.73 11.58 -0.28
CA LEU A 194 7.48 10.33 -1.02
C LEU A 194 8.66 9.88 -1.90
N ASP A 195 9.85 10.45 -1.74
CA ASP A 195 10.97 10.21 -2.65
C ASP A 195 11.30 8.72 -2.84
N GLY A 196 11.13 8.20 -4.05
CA GLY A 196 11.39 6.77 -4.32
C GLY A 196 10.41 5.81 -3.64
N THR A 197 9.28 6.27 -3.11
CA THR A 197 8.21 5.40 -2.62
C THR A 197 7.68 4.53 -3.76
N ILE A 198 7.39 3.27 -3.46
CA ILE A 198 6.89 2.29 -4.44
C ILE A 198 5.50 1.84 -4.02
N PHE A 199 4.53 2.08 -4.91
CA PHE A 199 3.18 1.56 -4.86
C PHE A 199 3.01 0.54 -5.98
N SER A 200 3.00 -0.74 -5.62
CA SER A 200 2.90 -1.84 -6.59
C SER A 200 1.65 -2.67 -6.33
N ILE A 201 0.79 -2.86 -7.34
CA ILE A 201 -0.45 -3.67 -7.21
C ILE A 201 -1.28 -3.22 -5.98
N SER A 202 -1.28 -1.93 -5.69
CA SER A 202 -1.93 -1.36 -4.50
C SER A 202 -3.11 -0.48 -4.92
N SER A 203 -4.16 -0.44 -4.11
CA SER A 203 -5.34 0.41 -4.36
C SER A 203 -5.12 1.78 -3.74
N LEU A 204 -5.09 2.84 -4.57
CA LEU A 204 -5.03 4.25 -4.14
C LEU A 204 -6.27 5.03 -4.62
N ILE A 205 -7.38 4.33 -4.82
CA ILE A 205 -8.60 4.89 -5.40
C ILE A 205 -9.10 6.05 -4.54
N GLY A 206 -9.21 7.24 -5.15
CA GLY A 206 -9.67 8.45 -4.48
C GLY A 206 -8.63 9.18 -3.62
N ASP A 207 -7.41 8.64 -3.49
CA ASP A 207 -6.35 9.30 -2.72
C ASP A 207 -5.90 10.61 -3.40
N SER A 208 -5.28 11.50 -2.62
CA SER A 208 -4.78 12.79 -3.12
C SER A 208 -3.29 12.98 -2.87
N PHE A 209 -2.59 13.29 -3.96
CA PHE A 209 -1.22 13.77 -4.04
C PHE A 209 -1.17 15.25 -4.47
N ASP A 210 -2.26 15.99 -4.26
CA ASP A 210 -2.37 17.37 -4.71
C ASP A 210 -1.33 18.28 -4.07
N ASN A 211 -0.76 19.18 -4.86
CA ASN A 211 0.28 20.14 -4.46
C ASN A 211 1.58 19.50 -3.91
N GLN A 212 1.74 18.18 -4.03
CA GLN A 212 2.95 17.50 -3.58
C GLN A 212 4.06 17.53 -4.64
N THR A 213 5.30 17.36 -4.18
CA THR A 213 6.43 17.04 -5.04
C THR A 213 6.73 15.56 -4.91
N LEU A 214 6.63 14.83 -6.02
CA LEU A 214 6.90 13.41 -6.13
C LEU A 214 8.17 13.24 -6.96
N GLU A 215 9.22 12.72 -6.35
CA GLU A 215 10.47 12.43 -7.02
C GLU A 215 10.73 10.92 -7.03
N ARG A 216 10.90 10.34 -8.22
CA ARG A 216 11.20 8.91 -8.42
C ARG A 216 10.14 7.96 -7.82
N VAL A 217 8.91 8.43 -7.61
CA VAL A 217 7.80 7.61 -7.13
C VAL A 217 7.41 6.61 -8.21
N VAL A 218 7.10 5.38 -7.81
CA VAL A 218 6.69 4.30 -8.72
C VAL A 218 5.27 3.87 -8.40
N PHE A 219 4.38 4.01 -9.38
CA PHE A 219 3.03 3.45 -9.39
C PHE A 219 3.00 2.31 -10.42
N ASP A 220 3.42 1.11 -10.01
CA ASP A 220 3.48 -0.06 -10.91
C ASP A 220 2.25 -0.94 -10.70
N ARG A 221 1.40 -1.05 -11.72
CA ARG A 221 0.13 -1.82 -11.65
C ARG A 221 -0.78 -1.35 -10.50
N ALA A 222 -0.64 -0.11 -10.05
CA ALA A 222 -1.47 0.45 -8.99
C ALA A 222 -2.87 0.78 -9.54
N SER A 223 -3.90 0.70 -8.70
CA SER A 223 -5.21 1.23 -9.05
C SER A 223 -5.28 2.70 -8.67
N LEU A 224 -5.39 3.58 -9.68
CA LEU A 224 -5.40 5.04 -9.53
C LEU A 224 -6.76 5.68 -9.87
N GLY A 225 -7.85 4.91 -9.76
CA GLY A 225 -9.19 5.41 -10.07
C GLY A 225 -9.53 6.64 -9.24
N ASN A 226 -9.80 7.78 -9.89
CA ASN A 226 -10.05 9.08 -9.24
C ASN A 226 -8.92 9.57 -8.30
N THR A 227 -7.71 9.02 -8.39
CA THR A 227 -6.56 9.52 -7.64
C THR A 227 -6.15 10.89 -8.20
N SER A 228 -5.92 11.86 -7.32
CA SER A 228 -5.65 13.24 -7.69
C SER A 228 -4.17 13.60 -7.57
N PHE A 229 -3.62 14.23 -8.60
CA PHE A 229 -2.25 14.76 -8.69
C PHE A 229 -2.26 16.25 -9.03
N ARG A 230 -3.33 16.99 -8.67
CA ARG A 230 -3.51 18.38 -9.09
C ARG A 230 -2.41 19.28 -8.57
N ASN A 231 -1.90 20.15 -9.43
CA ASN A 231 -0.82 21.08 -9.11
C ASN A 231 0.44 20.42 -8.51
N SER A 232 0.59 19.10 -8.64
CA SER A 232 1.75 18.37 -8.16
C SER A 232 2.96 18.59 -9.07
N THR A 233 4.14 18.27 -8.57
CA THR A 233 5.37 18.19 -9.35
C THR A 233 5.80 16.72 -9.44
N LEU A 234 5.85 16.17 -10.66
CA LEU A 234 6.20 14.78 -10.95
C LEU A 234 7.57 14.73 -11.64
N ARG A 235 8.62 14.39 -10.90
CA ARG A 235 9.99 14.25 -11.42
C ARG A 235 10.40 12.79 -11.41
N GLU A 236 10.70 12.23 -12.57
CA GLU A 236 11.10 10.83 -12.73
C GLU A 236 10.05 9.85 -12.17
N VAL A 237 8.77 10.22 -12.25
CA VAL A 237 7.67 9.39 -11.74
C VAL A 237 7.28 8.34 -12.78
N SER A 238 7.10 7.11 -12.33
CA SER A 238 6.75 5.97 -13.16
C SER A 238 5.30 5.52 -12.94
N PHE A 239 4.60 5.24 -14.05
CA PHE A 239 3.23 4.71 -14.08
C PHE A 239 3.16 3.41 -14.90
N HIS A 240 4.21 2.56 -14.82
CA HIS A 240 4.25 1.34 -15.63
C HIS A 240 3.08 0.41 -15.33
N HIS A 241 2.47 -0.11 -16.40
CA HIS A 241 1.34 -1.05 -16.32
C HIS A 241 0.17 -0.58 -15.45
N THR A 242 0.02 0.73 -15.27
CA THR A 242 -0.99 1.37 -14.44
C THR A 242 -2.02 2.05 -15.32
N GLU A 243 -3.29 1.88 -15.00
CA GLU A 243 -4.38 2.58 -15.67
C GLU A 243 -4.51 3.99 -15.10
N VAL A 244 -4.45 4.99 -15.97
CA VAL A 244 -4.36 6.41 -15.58
C VAL A 244 -5.48 7.27 -16.17
N LYS A 245 -6.44 6.66 -16.87
CA LYS A 245 -7.52 7.37 -17.57
C LYS A 245 -8.42 8.17 -16.62
N ASP A 246 -8.64 7.64 -15.42
CA ASP A 246 -9.49 8.23 -14.37
C ASP A 246 -8.66 8.95 -13.29
N ALA A 247 -7.33 8.96 -13.44
CA ALA A 247 -6.44 9.74 -12.57
C ALA A 247 -6.40 11.20 -13.04
N ILE A 248 -6.27 12.13 -12.09
CA ILE A 248 -6.45 13.56 -12.34
C ILE A 248 -5.11 14.29 -12.26
N PHE A 249 -4.66 14.85 -13.38
CA PHE A 249 -3.36 15.54 -13.48
C PHE A 249 -3.49 17.06 -13.69
N ASP A 250 -4.66 17.66 -13.44
CA ASP A 250 -4.91 19.07 -13.75
C ASP A 250 -3.85 19.99 -13.10
N GLY A 251 -3.18 20.82 -13.91
CA GLY A 251 -2.16 21.76 -13.43
C GLY A 251 -0.84 21.12 -12.98
N ALA A 252 -0.66 19.80 -13.12
CA ALA A 252 0.56 19.12 -12.72
C ALA A 252 1.77 19.55 -13.58
N LYS A 253 2.94 19.61 -12.95
CA LYS A 253 4.23 19.86 -13.60
C LYS A 253 5.00 18.56 -13.70
N MET A 254 5.56 18.22 -14.84
CA MET A 254 6.27 16.94 -14.99
C MET A 254 7.41 16.98 -16.01
N ASP A 255 8.38 16.08 -15.89
CA ASP A 255 9.39 15.94 -16.93
C ASP A 255 8.79 15.35 -18.23
N LYS A 256 9.53 15.48 -19.33
CA LYS A 256 9.07 15.06 -20.66
C LYS A 256 8.83 13.55 -20.76
N VAL A 257 9.55 12.75 -19.98
CA VAL A 257 9.41 11.28 -20.01
C VAL A 257 8.11 10.89 -19.33
N THR A 258 7.85 11.39 -18.12
CA THR A 258 6.58 11.17 -17.41
C THR A 258 5.38 11.66 -18.24
N TYR A 259 5.46 12.84 -18.85
CA TYR A 259 4.40 13.35 -19.73
C TYR A 259 4.11 12.41 -20.91
N ALA A 260 5.15 11.95 -21.61
CA ALA A 260 4.99 11.08 -22.77
C ALA A 260 4.36 9.74 -22.39
N LEU A 261 4.75 9.17 -21.25
CA LEU A 261 4.17 7.93 -20.71
C LEU A 261 2.68 8.10 -20.39
N LEU A 262 2.31 9.13 -19.64
CA LEU A 262 0.91 9.40 -19.27
C LEU A 262 0.05 9.65 -20.50
N LYS A 263 0.54 10.45 -21.45
CA LYS A 263 -0.18 10.72 -22.71
C LYS A 263 -0.37 9.44 -23.53
N GLY A 264 0.66 8.61 -23.64
CA GLY A 264 0.58 7.31 -24.32
C GLY A 264 -0.38 6.33 -23.66
N ALA A 265 -0.54 6.42 -22.34
CA ALA A 265 -1.48 5.64 -21.55
C ALA A 265 -2.92 6.23 -21.53
N GLY A 266 -3.18 7.31 -22.26
CA GLY A 266 -4.51 7.91 -22.38
C GLY A 266 -4.94 8.79 -21.20
N ALA A 267 -4.01 9.26 -20.38
CA ALA A 267 -4.33 10.22 -19.30
C ALA A 267 -4.85 11.55 -19.86
N THR A 268 -5.78 12.17 -19.13
CA THR A 268 -6.19 13.55 -19.37
C THR A 268 -5.20 14.50 -18.67
N LEU A 269 -4.58 15.40 -19.44
CA LEU A 269 -3.45 16.24 -18.99
C LEU A 269 -3.76 17.75 -19.10
N ASN A 270 -4.88 18.19 -18.53
CA ASN A 270 -5.32 19.59 -18.59
C ASN A 270 -4.35 20.51 -17.85
N ASP A 271 -4.02 21.65 -18.47
CA ASP A 271 -3.16 22.70 -17.87
C ASP A 271 -1.81 22.19 -17.33
N THR A 272 -1.35 21.03 -17.81
CA THR A 272 -0.07 20.45 -17.42
C THR A 272 1.09 21.21 -18.03
N THR A 273 2.20 21.30 -17.29
CA THR A 273 3.41 22.02 -17.74
C THR A 273 4.66 21.18 -17.54
N PHE A 274 5.76 21.58 -18.18
CA PHE A 274 7.05 20.91 -18.03
C PHE A 274 7.89 21.50 -16.89
N LEU A 275 8.74 20.66 -16.29
CA LEU A 275 9.78 21.07 -15.32
C LEU A 275 10.91 21.88 -15.95
#